data_AF-A0A3P1TAL5-F1
#
_entry.id   AF-A0A3P1TAL5-F1
#
_cell.length_a   1.000
_cell.length_b   1.000
_cell.length_c   1.000
_cell.angle_alpha   90.00
_cell.angle_beta   90.00
_cell.angle_gamma   90.00
#
_symmetry.space_group_name_H-M   'P 1'
#
loop_
_entity.id
_entity.type
_entity.pdbx_description
1 polymer ?
#
loop_
_entity_poly.entity_id
_entity_poly.type
_entity_poly.pdbx_seq_one_letter_code
_entity_poly.pdbx_strand_id
1 'polypeptide(L)'
;MPPISRRLVLAAGLSTTFGVAACAPAGLEASNSPAPTPEPTPETSTGEETTTPETSTPVEQSPTPEPTPTPKADPTAVMPGANHNGSAKEHAYPAADVQAWLEKKSTPEEKVVFLTFDDGPNHSTTVQILDILKEHEVPATFFVVGKIVSGAPDVLKREIAEGHSVALHSYTHDYKKLYPGRKAKVETIMDEFHRTKEDIRAVLGEDFDTSCWRYPGGHMSWKNIEPADEALAAENCHWVDWNCMTGDAEPESRRPKSAREMKNMAVSPIFEEKNVSVMLAHDSEGKDLTVQALPEIIAEYKKAGYKFGVIA
;
A
#
# COMPACT_ATOMS: atom_id res chain seq x y z
N MET A 1 12.68 12.49 36.32
CA MET A 1 13.38 11.40 37.02
C MET A 1 12.34 10.37 37.42
N PRO A 2 12.49 9.09 37.07
CA PRO A 2 13.59 8.23 37.54
C PRO A 2 14.47 7.66 36.40
N PRO A 3 15.70 7.20 36.70
CA PRO A 3 16.66 6.74 35.69
C PRO A 3 16.53 5.24 35.44
N ILE A 4 16.51 4.81 34.18
CA ILE A 4 16.63 3.40 33.82
C ILE A 4 18.10 3.10 33.52
N SER A 5 18.65 2.22 34.35
CA SER A 5 20.00 1.68 34.32
C SER A 5 20.30 0.94 33.01
N ARG A 6 21.43 1.28 32.38
CA ARG A 6 22.03 0.51 31.29
C ARG A 6 22.48 -0.84 31.84
N ARG A 7 21.87 -1.94 31.37
CA ARG A 7 22.46 -3.27 31.47
C ARG A 7 22.99 -3.71 30.10
N LEU A 8 24.31 -3.86 30.07
CA LEU A 8 25.10 -4.51 29.05
C LEU A 8 24.65 -5.98 28.95
N VAL A 9 24.18 -6.43 27.79
CA VAL A 9 23.93 -7.86 27.53
C VAL A 9 25.06 -8.36 26.62
N LEU A 10 25.88 -9.24 27.19
CA LEU A 10 26.90 -10.02 26.50
C LEU A 10 26.18 -11.12 25.70
N ALA A 11 26.34 -11.14 24.37
CA ALA A 11 25.87 -12.23 23.53
C ALA A 11 26.89 -13.38 23.57
N ALA A 12 26.52 -14.50 24.19
CA ALA A 12 27.21 -15.77 24.02
C ALA A 12 26.33 -16.66 23.14
N GLY A 13 26.83 -16.96 21.94
CA GLY A 13 26.19 -17.90 21.03
C GLY A 13 26.38 -19.33 21.51
N LEU A 14 25.34 -20.16 21.38
CA LEU A 14 25.47 -21.60 21.32
C LEU A 14 24.54 -22.11 20.21
N SER A 15 25.18 -22.72 19.21
CA SER A 15 24.56 -23.44 18.11
C SER A 15 24.27 -24.86 18.56
N THR A 16 23.06 -25.35 18.30
CA THR A 16 22.75 -26.78 18.32
C THR A 16 21.72 -27.10 17.26
N THR A 17 22.19 -27.73 16.19
CA THR A 17 21.37 -28.44 15.20
C THR A 17 21.14 -29.88 15.63
N PHE A 18 19.99 -30.44 15.24
CA PHE A 18 19.71 -31.77 14.67
C PHE A 18 18.41 -32.38 15.20
N GLY A 19 17.59 -32.87 14.28
CA GLY A 19 16.54 -33.85 14.58
C GLY A 19 15.32 -33.82 13.65
N VAL A 20 15.50 -34.19 12.38
CA VAL A 20 14.39 -34.60 11.50
C VAL A 20 14.00 -36.03 11.87
N ALA A 21 12.72 -36.30 12.11
CA ALA A 21 12.17 -37.65 12.17
C ALA A 21 10.84 -37.69 11.42
N ALA A 22 10.86 -38.32 10.25
CA ALA A 22 9.70 -38.72 9.48
C ALA A 22 9.19 -40.08 9.99
N CYS A 23 7.87 -40.25 10.05
CA CYS A 23 7.19 -41.54 9.97
C CYS A 23 5.71 -41.34 9.59
N ALA A 24 5.38 -41.70 8.34
CA ALA A 24 4.11 -42.33 7.95
C ALA A 24 4.36 -43.86 7.94
N PRO A 25 3.39 -44.78 7.67
CA PRO A 25 2.06 -44.58 7.07
C PRO A 25 0.94 -45.54 7.62
N ALA A 26 -0.12 -45.69 6.81
CA ALA A 26 -1.25 -46.64 6.82
C ALA A 26 -2.56 -46.09 7.45
N GLY A 27 -3.72 -46.16 6.81
CA GLY A 27 -4.14 -46.78 5.55
C GLY A 27 -5.67 -47.02 5.59
N LEU A 28 -6.29 -47.10 4.40
CA LEU A 28 -7.59 -47.72 4.08
C LEU A 28 -8.87 -46.96 4.57
N GLU A 29 -9.98 -46.80 3.82
CA GLU A 29 -10.59 -47.61 2.75
C GLU A 29 -11.36 -46.80 1.68
N ALA A 30 -11.63 -47.49 0.57
CA ALA A 30 -12.43 -47.08 -0.58
C ALA A 30 -13.96 -47.20 -0.35
N SER A 31 -14.77 -46.56 -1.19
CA SER A 31 -15.80 -47.24 -2.02
C SER A 31 -16.86 -46.29 -2.63
N ASN A 32 -16.93 -46.36 -3.97
CA ASN A 32 -18.08 -46.29 -4.88
C ASN A 32 -19.11 -45.15 -4.87
N SER A 33 -19.17 -44.48 -6.03
CA SER A 33 -20.39 -43.99 -6.68
C SER A 33 -21.14 -45.12 -7.40
N PRO A 34 -22.46 -44.95 -7.63
CA PRO A 34 -23.01 -45.30 -8.94
C PRO A 34 -23.92 -44.20 -9.54
N ALA A 35 -24.03 -44.27 -10.87
CA ALA A 35 -24.74 -43.39 -11.79
C ALA A 35 -26.26 -43.75 -11.91
N PRO A 36 -27.06 -43.04 -12.75
CA PRO A 36 -28.51 -42.85 -12.59
C PRO A 36 -29.41 -43.85 -13.35
N THR A 37 -30.73 -43.75 -13.17
CA THR A 37 -31.78 -44.50 -13.90
C THR A 37 -33.05 -43.61 -14.08
N PRO A 38 -34.08 -44.00 -14.87
CA PRO A 38 -34.48 -43.25 -16.07
C PRO A 38 -35.94 -42.70 -16.05
N GLU A 39 -36.29 -42.08 -17.19
CA GLU A 39 -37.55 -41.52 -17.72
C GLU A 39 -38.88 -42.31 -17.47
N PRO A 40 -40.07 -41.69 -17.64
CA PRO A 40 -40.71 -41.69 -18.98
C PRO A 40 -41.56 -40.44 -19.40
N THR A 41 -41.69 -40.29 -20.71
CA THR A 41 -42.66 -39.53 -21.56
C THR A 41 -44.06 -40.21 -21.58
N PRO A 42 -45.09 -39.87 -22.42
CA PRO A 42 -45.26 -38.82 -23.46
C PRO A 42 -46.61 -38.03 -23.38
N GLU A 43 -46.82 -37.01 -24.23
CA GLU A 43 -48.10 -36.85 -24.97
C GLU A 43 -47.89 -36.07 -26.29
N THR A 44 -48.63 -36.53 -27.29
CA THR A 44 -48.57 -36.21 -28.72
C THR A 44 -49.74 -35.29 -29.09
N SER A 45 -49.56 -34.35 -30.01
CA SER A 45 -50.66 -33.97 -30.90
C SER A 45 -50.13 -33.47 -32.25
N THR A 46 -50.50 -34.22 -33.27
CA THR A 46 -50.39 -33.94 -34.70
C THR A 46 -51.38 -32.87 -35.14
N GLY A 47 -51.02 -32.15 -36.21
CA GLY A 47 -51.88 -31.25 -36.96
C GLY A 47 -51.16 -30.83 -38.24
N GLU A 48 -51.49 -31.51 -39.33
CA GLU A 48 -50.94 -31.35 -40.67
C GLU A 48 -51.96 -30.58 -41.52
N GLU A 49 -51.55 -29.52 -42.23
CA GLU A 49 -52.23 -29.08 -43.46
C GLU A 49 -51.35 -28.17 -44.33
N THR A 50 -51.67 -28.14 -45.62
CA THR A 50 -50.73 -28.10 -46.76
C THR A 50 -50.81 -26.80 -47.59
N THR A 51 -49.74 -26.51 -48.36
CA THR A 51 -49.63 -25.63 -49.57
C THR A 51 -49.59 -24.11 -49.32
N THR A 52 -48.68 -23.27 -49.84
CA THR A 52 -48.17 -23.03 -51.21
C THR A 52 -46.90 -22.13 -51.12
N PRO A 53 -46.08 -21.95 -52.19
CA PRO A 53 -44.84 -21.19 -52.12
C PRO A 53 -45.04 -19.71 -52.48
N GLU A 54 -44.69 -18.80 -51.56
CA GLU A 54 -44.62 -17.36 -51.84
C GLU A 54 -43.18 -16.84 -51.82
N THR A 55 -42.95 -15.96 -52.80
CA THR A 55 -41.70 -15.33 -53.22
C THR A 55 -41.05 -14.51 -52.10
N SER A 56 -39.78 -14.79 -51.80
CA SER A 56 -38.97 -14.03 -50.84
C SER A 56 -38.42 -12.74 -51.45
N THR A 57 -38.82 -11.60 -50.91
CA THR A 57 -38.19 -10.29 -51.11
C THR A 57 -36.87 -10.22 -50.30
N PRO A 58 -35.80 -9.56 -50.77
CA PRO A 58 -34.55 -9.45 -50.01
C PRO A 58 -34.73 -8.52 -48.82
N VAL A 59 -34.31 -8.97 -47.63
CA VAL A 59 -34.23 -8.14 -46.42
C VAL A 59 -33.02 -7.21 -46.55
N GLU A 60 -33.29 -5.91 -46.52
CA GLU A 60 -32.28 -4.85 -46.46
C GLU A 60 -31.53 -4.93 -45.13
N GLN A 61 -30.23 -5.23 -45.18
CA GLN A 61 -29.37 -5.31 -44.00
C GLN A 61 -29.03 -3.89 -43.51
N SER A 62 -29.50 -3.55 -42.30
CA SER A 62 -29.02 -2.36 -41.59
C SER A 62 -27.51 -2.44 -41.35
N PRO A 63 -26.76 -1.34 -41.47
CA PRO A 63 -25.33 -1.32 -41.23
C PRO A 63 -25.01 -1.60 -39.76
N THR A 64 -24.06 -2.51 -39.53
CA THR A 64 -23.44 -2.79 -38.24
C THR A 64 -22.85 -1.50 -37.64
N PRO A 65 -23.10 -1.17 -36.36
CA PRO A 65 -22.47 -0.01 -35.73
C PRO A 65 -20.95 -0.20 -35.70
N GLU A 66 -20.21 0.82 -36.14
CA GLU A 66 -18.75 0.86 -35.99
C GLU A 66 -18.36 0.74 -34.51
N PRO A 67 -17.29 0.02 -34.17
CA PRO A 67 -16.80 -0.05 -32.81
C PRO A 67 -16.38 1.35 -32.36
N THR A 68 -17.03 1.85 -31.30
CA THR A 68 -16.63 3.08 -30.61
C THR A 68 -15.15 2.98 -30.24
N PRO A 69 -14.31 3.97 -30.60
CA PRO A 69 -12.90 3.94 -30.23
C PRO A 69 -12.77 3.90 -28.70
N THR A 70 -12.09 2.89 -28.18
CA THR A 70 -11.74 2.79 -26.77
C THR A 70 -11.02 4.08 -26.35
N PRO A 71 -11.45 4.77 -25.29
CA PRO A 71 -10.73 5.94 -24.79
C PRO A 71 -9.28 5.57 -24.54
N LYS A 72 -8.35 6.34 -25.11
CA LYS A 72 -6.92 6.17 -24.87
C LYS A 72 -6.68 6.40 -23.37
N ALA A 73 -6.09 5.42 -22.68
CA ALA A 73 -5.85 5.50 -21.23
C ALA A 73 -5.10 6.79 -20.87
N ASP A 74 -5.61 7.51 -19.86
CA ASP A 74 -4.94 8.68 -19.31
C ASP A 74 -3.63 8.22 -18.64
N PRO A 75 -2.45 8.63 -19.14
CA PRO A 75 -1.17 8.19 -18.60
C PRO A 75 -0.92 8.66 -17.16
N THR A 76 -1.71 9.64 -16.68
CA THR A 76 -1.63 10.17 -15.32
C THR A 76 -2.62 9.52 -14.37
N ALA A 77 -3.55 8.71 -14.87
CA ALA A 77 -4.48 7.96 -14.03
C ALA A 77 -3.79 6.80 -13.31
N VAL A 78 -4.43 6.36 -12.22
CA VAL A 78 -4.02 5.15 -11.50
C VAL A 78 -4.03 3.93 -12.44
N MET A 79 -3.03 3.07 -12.31
CA MET A 79 -3.07 1.78 -13.02
C MET A 79 -4.14 0.87 -12.41
N PRO A 80 -4.84 0.02 -13.21
CA PRO A 80 -5.82 -0.92 -12.68
C PRO A 80 -5.25 -1.82 -11.59
N GLY A 81 -5.87 -1.81 -10.41
CA GLY A 81 -5.47 -2.60 -9.24
C GLY A 81 -4.17 -2.13 -8.58
N ALA A 82 -3.75 -0.88 -8.83
CA ALA A 82 -2.53 -0.32 -8.27
C ALA A 82 -2.81 0.97 -7.48
N ASN A 83 -1.79 1.44 -6.77
CA ASN A 83 -1.84 2.65 -5.97
C ASN A 83 -0.99 3.79 -6.54
N HIS A 84 -0.56 3.64 -7.79
CA HIS A 84 0.31 4.55 -8.52
C HIS A 84 -0.07 4.55 -10.02
N ASN A 85 0.45 5.53 -10.77
CA ASN A 85 0.27 5.59 -12.22
C ASN A 85 1.35 4.79 -12.98
N GLY A 86 1.32 4.84 -14.32
CA GLY A 86 2.27 4.13 -15.18
C GLY A 86 3.73 4.55 -15.03
N SER A 87 4.04 5.80 -14.66
CA SER A 87 5.42 6.27 -14.54
C SER A 87 6.15 5.68 -13.35
N ALA A 88 5.42 5.25 -12.31
CA ALA A 88 6.01 4.69 -11.10
C ALA A 88 6.36 3.19 -11.21
N LYS A 89 5.84 2.50 -12.23
CA LYS A 89 5.84 1.03 -12.32
C LYS A 89 7.23 0.38 -12.15
N GLU A 90 8.26 0.93 -12.80
CA GLU A 90 9.61 0.35 -12.79
C GLU A 90 10.36 0.53 -11.46
N HIS A 91 9.80 1.34 -10.55
CA HIS A 91 10.35 1.61 -9.22
C HIS A 91 9.28 1.47 -8.12
N ALA A 92 8.24 0.70 -8.42
CA ALA A 92 7.22 0.28 -7.47
C ALA A 92 7.63 -1.06 -6.85
N TYR A 93 7.60 -1.12 -5.52
CA TYR A 93 8.03 -2.29 -4.76
C TYR A 93 6.87 -2.81 -3.89
N PRO A 94 6.62 -4.13 -3.88
CA PRO A 94 5.57 -4.71 -3.06
C PRO A 94 5.71 -4.36 -1.58
N ALA A 95 4.63 -3.92 -0.94
CA ALA A 95 4.63 -3.63 0.51
C ALA A 95 5.15 -4.80 1.35
N ALA A 96 4.84 -6.05 0.97
CA ALA A 96 5.34 -7.26 1.61
C ALA A 96 6.88 -7.39 1.56
N ASP A 97 7.51 -7.02 0.45
CA ASP A 97 8.97 -7.06 0.30
C ASP A 97 9.62 -5.98 1.16
N VAL A 98 9.07 -4.76 1.14
CA VAL A 98 9.56 -3.65 1.96
C VAL A 98 9.44 -3.98 3.46
N GLN A 99 8.32 -4.57 3.87
CA GLN A 99 8.12 -5.09 5.22
C GLN A 99 9.19 -6.14 5.57
N ALA A 100 9.41 -7.14 4.71
CA ALA A 100 10.42 -8.17 4.94
C ALA A 100 11.84 -7.59 5.04
N TRP A 101 12.17 -6.54 4.28
CA TRP A 101 13.45 -5.85 4.39
C TRP A 101 13.61 -5.09 5.71
N LEU A 102 12.56 -4.41 6.18
CA LEU A 102 12.56 -3.74 7.48
C LEU A 102 12.72 -4.74 8.64
N GLU A 103 12.10 -5.91 8.51
CA GLU A 103 12.22 -7.01 9.46
C GLU A 103 13.52 -7.83 9.31
N LYS A 104 14.37 -7.50 8.33
CA LYS A 104 15.62 -8.20 8.02
C LYS A 104 15.44 -9.68 7.64
N LYS A 105 14.28 -10.03 7.09
CA LYS A 105 13.98 -11.37 6.54
C LYS A 105 14.59 -11.54 5.14
N SER A 106 14.83 -10.44 4.44
CA SER A 106 15.51 -10.36 3.14
C SER A 106 16.20 -8.98 3.01
N THR A 107 16.89 -8.75 1.89
CA THR A 107 17.57 -7.47 1.58
C THR A 107 17.39 -7.16 0.10
N PRO A 108 17.20 -5.90 -0.31
CA PRO A 108 17.18 -5.54 -1.72
C PRO A 108 18.58 -5.69 -2.34
N GLU A 109 18.61 -6.02 -3.63
CA GLU A 109 19.86 -6.17 -4.40
C GLU A 109 20.59 -4.83 -4.55
N GLU A 110 19.83 -3.75 -4.68
CA GLU A 110 20.33 -2.39 -4.85
C GLU A 110 19.97 -1.51 -3.64
N LYS A 111 20.68 -0.40 -3.49
CA LYS A 111 20.34 0.61 -2.47
C LYS A 111 19.07 1.33 -2.88
N VAL A 112 18.03 1.24 -2.06
CA VAL A 112 16.73 1.87 -2.31
C VAL A 112 16.30 2.72 -1.12
N VAL A 113 15.79 3.92 -1.40
CA VAL A 113 15.16 4.82 -0.45
C VAL A 113 13.69 5.03 -0.83
N PHE A 114 12.83 4.92 0.17
CA PHE A 114 11.43 5.26 0.12
C PHE A 114 11.24 6.53 0.95
N LEU A 115 10.96 7.64 0.28
CA LEU A 115 10.50 8.85 0.97
C LEU A 115 9.02 8.63 1.28
N THR A 116 8.67 8.65 2.57
CA THR A 116 7.28 8.42 2.99
C THR A 116 6.77 9.59 3.82
N PHE A 117 5.54 10.01 3.53
CA PHE A 117 4.89 11.15 4.18
C PHE A 117 3.55 10.73 4.75
N ASP A 118 3.36 10.95 6.04
CA ASP A 118 2.12 10.62 6.76
C ASP A 118 1.30 11.90 7.04
N ASP A 119 -0.02 11.70 7.19
CA ASP A 119 -1.03 12.67 7.66
C ASP A 119 -1.63 13.63 6.63
N GLY A 120 -1.24 13.56 5.36
CA GLY A 120 -1.89 14.25 4.25
C GLY A 120 -3.19 13.61 3.74
N PRO A 121 -3.81 14.18 2.68
CA PRO A 121 -3.36 15.34 1.88
C PRO A 121 -3.86 16.70 2.40
N ASN A 122 -3.19 17.80 2.04
CA ASN A 122 -3.66 19.18 2.24
C ASN A 122 -3.12 20.16 1.18
N HIS A 123 -3.75 21.34 1.05
CA HIS A 123 -3.39 22.37 0.06
C HIS A 123 -2.14 23.19 0.41
N SER A 124 -1.44 22.89 1.50
CA SER A 124 -0.29 23.67 1.96
C SER A 124 1.00 22.87 1.89
N THR A 125 1.22 21.97 2.85
CA THR A 125 2.48 21.24 3.01
C THR A 125 2.61 20.13 1.97
N THR A 126 1.55 19.36 1.69
CA THR A 126 1.57 18.32 0.65
C THR A 126 1.92 18.91 -0.72
N VAL A 127 1.31 20.05 -1.09
CA VAL A 127 1.58 20.75 -2.37
C VAL A 127 3.05 21.16 -2.49
N GLN A 128 3.64 21.72 -1.44
CA GLN A 128 5.04 22.13 -1.43
C GLN A 128 5.99 20.92 -1.53
N ILE A 129 5.65 19.81 -0.89
CA ILE A 129 6.41 18.56 -1.00
C ILE A 129 6.34 18.02 -2.43
N LEU A 130 5.15 17.98 -3.04
CA LEU A 130 4.97 17.56 -4.43
C LEU A 130 5.78 18.42 -5.41
N ASP A 131 5.81 19.75 -5.21
CA ASP A 131 6.63 20.66 -6.03
C ASP A 131 8.13 20.31 -5.95
N ILE A 132 8.64 20.03 -4.75
CA ILE A 132 10.05 19.64 -4.54
C ILE A 132 10.33 18.27 -5.16
N LEU A 133 9.47 17.28 -4.93
CA LEU A 133 9.63 15.94 -5.49
C LEU A 133 9.68 15.97 -7.03
N LYS A 134 8.83 16.79 -7.64
CA LYS A 134 8.80 17.05 -9.08
C LYS A 134 10.06 17.76 -9.57
N GLU A 135 10.51 18.82 -8.90
CA GLU A 135 11.75 19.53 -9.26
C GLU A 135 12.96 18.59 -9.24
N HIS A 136 12.97 17.64 -8.30
CA HIS A 136 14.03 16.67 -8.15
C HIS A 136 13.81 15.38 -8.94
N GLU A 137 12.70 15.21 -9.66
CA GLU A 137 12.36 14.00 -10.41
C GLU A 137 12.48 12.72 -9.57
N VAL A 138 11.99 12.75 -8.33
CA VAL A 138 11.98 11.58 -7.44
C VAL A 138 10.56 11.27 -6.96
N PRO A 139 10.20 9.98 -6.89
CA PRO A 139 8.91 9.57 -6.38
C PRO A 139 8.90 9.47 -4.84
N ALA A 140 7.69 9.36 -4.26
CA ALA A 140 7.45 9.16 -2.84
C ALA A 140 6.17 8.33 -2.61
N THR A 141 5.95 7.91 -1.37
CA THR A 141 4.70 7.27 -0.93
C THR A 141 4.00 8.13 0.12
N PHE A 142 2.72 8.43 -0.10
CA PHE A 142 1.89 9.22 0.80
C PHE A 142 0.94 8.30 1.57
N PHE A 143 1.05 8.27 2.89
CA PHE A 143 0.18 7.52 3.79
C PHE A 143 -0.98 8.42 4.23
N VAL A 144 -2.10 8.26 3.55
CA VAL A 144 -3.25 9.18 3.59
C VAL A 144 -4.23 8.82 4.70
N VAL A 145 -4.68 9.85 5.42
CA VAL A 145 -5.73 9.73 6.44
C VAL A 145 -7.10 9.95 5.80
N GLY A 146 -7.98 8.94 5.89
CA GLY A 146 -9.25 8.92 5.14
C GLY A 146 -10.16 10.14 5.40
N LYS A 147 -10.33 10.56 6.66
CA LYS A 147 -11.28 11.64 7.01
C LYS A 147 -10.99 12.98 6.32
N ILE A 148 -9.77 13.21 5.84
CA ILE A 148 -9.36 14.49 5.23
C ILE A 148 -9.29 14.44 3.71
N VAL A 149 -9.46 13.26 3.09
CA VAL A 149 -9.41 13.06 1.63
C VAL A 149 -10.37 13.99 0.89
N SER A 150 -11.62 14.07 1.36
CA SER A 150 -12.66 14.93 0.76
C SER A 150 -12.33 16.43 0.80
N GLY A 151 -11.40 16.83 1.68
CA GLY A 151 -10.95 18.22 1.80
C GLY A 151 -9.93 18.63 0.75
N ALA A 152 -9.18 17.70 0.16
CA ALA A 152 -8.13 17.99 -0.83
C ALA A 152 -8.08 16.95 -1.98
N PRO A 153 -9.19 16.70 -2.69
CA PRO A 153 -9.25 15.67 -3.73
C PRO A 153 -8.36 15.98 -4.94
N ASP A 154 -8.11 17.25 -5.24
CA ASP A 154 -7.20 17.71 -6.28
C ASP A 154 -5.73 17.42 -5.94
N VAL A 155 -5.35 17.55 -4.67
CA VAL A 155 -4.01 17.22 -4.18
C VAL A 155 -3.78 15.71 -4.24
N LEU A 156 -4.76 14.91 -3.79
CA LEU A 156 -4.69 13.44 -3.89
C LEU A 156 -4.55 12.97 -5.35
N LYS A 157 -5.29 13.58 -6.28
CA LYS A 157 -5.13 13.29 -7.72
C LYS A 157 -3.74 13.66 -8.22
N ARG A 158 -3.18 14.76 -7.72
CA ARG A 158 -1.83 15.20 -8.08
C ARG A 158 -0.76 14.22 -7.60
N GLU A 159 -0.90 13.62 -6.41
CA GLU A 159 0.00 12.56 -5.93
C GLU A 159 0.14 11.44 -6.96
N ILE A 160 -0.99 10.90 -7.44
CA ILE A 160 -0.99 9.86 -8.49
C ILE A 160 -0.46 10.40 -9.81
N ALA A 161 -0.93 11.56 -10.27
CA ALA A 161 -0.58 12.11 -11.58
C ALA A 161 0.92 12.40 -11.72
N GLU A 162 1.59 12.75 -10.62
CA GLU A 162 3.02 13.07 -10.59
C GLU A 162 3.92 11.86 -10.30
N GLY A 163 3.35 10.64 -10.29
CA GLY A 163 4.12 9.39 -10.23
C GLY A 163 4.49 8.97 -8.81
N HIS A 164 3.68 9.33 -7.83
CA HIS A 164 3.80 8.85 -6.46
C HIS A 164 2.83 7.68 -6.19
N SER A 165 3.00 7.01 -5.05
CA SER A 165 2.02 6.04 -4.57
C SER A 165 1.23 6.55 -3.38
N VAL A 166 -0.01 6.08 -3.26
CA VAL A 166 -0.92 6.40 -2.16
C VAL A 166 -1.19 5.15 -1.32
N ALA A 167 -0.93 5.23 -0.02
CA ALA A 167 -1.11 4.16 0.95
C ALA A 167 -2.04 4.60 2.08
N LEU A 168 -2.47 3.65 2.90
CA LEU A 168 -3.52 3.89 3.91
C LEU A 168 -2.92 4.22 5.28
N HIS A 169 -3.46 5.24 5.95
CA HIS A 169 -3.05 5.66 7.29
C HIS A 169 -4.21 5.80 8.27
N SER A 170 -5.10 4.80 8.31
CA SER A 170 -6.39 4.84 9.02
C SER A 170 -7.35 5.92 8.51
N TYR A 171 -8.51 6.02 9.14
CA TYR A 171 -9.54 7.00 8.78
C TYR A 171 -9.47 8.19 9.71
N THR A 172 -9.46 7.94 11.02
CA THR A 172 -9.58 8.98 12.02
C THR A 172 -8.23 9.47 12.53
N HIS A 173 -7.20 8.64 12.43
CA HIS A 173 -5.92 8.82 13.11
C HIS A 173 -6.08 9.01 14.64
N ASP A 174 -7.10 8.38 15.24
CA ASP A 174 -7.40 8.46 16.67
C ASP A 174 -6.87 7.22 17.42
N TYR A 175 -5.75 7.40 18.11
CA TYR A 175 -5.12 6.33 18.89
C TYR A 175 -6.03 5.72 19.96
N LYS A 176 -7.01 6.47 20.51
CA LYS A 176 -7.92 5.93 21.54
C LYS A 176 -8.95 4.98 20.94
N LYS A 177 -9.32 5.18 19.67
CA LYS A 177 -10.23 4.31 18.94
C LYS A 177 -9.53 3.06 18.42
N LEU A 178 -8.38 3.27 17.78
CA LEU A 178 -7.57 2.20 17.19
C LEU A 178 -6.93 1.31 18.26
N TYR A 179 -6.45 1.92 19.35
CA TYR A 179 -5.65 1.25 20.38
C TYR A 179 -6.13 1.51 21.81
N PRO A 180 -7.37 1.17 22.19
CA PRO A 180 -7.85 1.35 23.57
C PRO A 180 -6.93 0.63 24.56
N GLY A 181 -6.41 1.35 25.56
CA GLY A 181 -5.44 0.80 26.50
C GLY A 181 -4.11 0.37 25.85
N ARG A 182 -3.75 0.97 24.71
CA ARG A 182 -2.58 0.65 23.87
C ARG A 182 -2.59 -0.76 23.25
N LYS A 183 -3.77 -1.36 23.11
CA LYS A 183 -3.95 -2.65 22.43
C LYS A 183 -4.76 -2.44 21.16
N ALA A 184 -4.27 -2.96 20.04
CA ALA A 184 -4.99 -2.88 18.77
C ALA A 184 -6.37 -3.52 18.88
N LYS A 185 -7.36 -2.79 18.38
CA LYS A 185 -8.75 -3.24 18.26
C LYS A 185 -9.06 -3.53 16.80
N VAL A 186 -9.01 -4.81 16.44
CA VAL A 186 -9.08 -5.31 15.06
C VAL A 186 -10.29 -4.76 14.31
N GLU A 187 -11.48 -4.79 14.93
CA GLU A 187 -12.71 -4.36 14.26
C GLU A 187 -12.68 -2.86 13.93
N THR A 188 -12.11 -2.03 14.81
CA THR A 188 -11.95 -0.60 14.53
C THR A 188 -10.91 -0.36 13.44
N ILE A 189 -9.79 -1.10 13.47
CA ILE A 189 -8.73 -0.95 12.46
C ILE A 189 -9.25 -1.31 11.08
N MET A 190 -9.98 -2.42 10.95
CA MET A 190 -10.54 -2.86 9.66
C MET A 190 -11.67 -1.94 9.17
N ASP A 191 -12.51 -1.41 10.06
CA ASP A 191 -13.48 -0.36 9.69
C ASP A 191 -12.78 0.87 9.11
N GLU A 192 -11.73 1.34 9.78
CA GLU A 192 -10.98 2.51 9.32
C GLU A 192 -10.17 2.22 8.03
N PHE A 193 -9.67 0.99 7.86
CA PHE A 193 -9.05 0.53 6.61
C PHE A 193 -10.04 0.58 5.43
N HIS A 194 -11.23 -0.01 5.57
CA HIS A 194 -12.24 -0.01 4.49
C HIS A 194 -12.71 1.40 4.14
N ARG A 195 -13.01 2.22 5.15
CA ARG A 195 -13.53 3.59 4.93
C ARG A 195 -12.50 4.50 4.27
N THR A 196 -11.22 4.40 4.64
CA THR A 196 -10.16 5.17 3.97
C THR A 196 -9.99 4.73 2.52
N LYS A 197 -10.01 3.42 2.26
CA LYS A 197 -9.93 2.87 0.92
C LYS A 197 -11.10 3.32 0.03
N GLU A 198 -12.32 3.34 0.59
CA GLU A 198 -13.53 3.84 -0.08
C GLU A 198 -13.42 5.34 -0.42
N ASP A 199 -13.05 6.18 0.55
CA ASP A 199 -12.92 7.63 0.33
C ASP A 199 -11.83 7.96 -0.72
N ILE A 200 -10.73 7.19 -0.75
CA ILE A 200 -9.69 7.34 -1.78
C ILE A 200 -10.22 6.91 -3.16
N ARG A 201 -10.92 5.77 -3.26
CA ARG A 201 -11.56 5.31 -4.51
C ARG A 201 -12.57 6.31 -5.05
N ALA A 202 -13.33 6.97 -4.19
CA ALA A 202 -14.27 8.00 -4.59
C ALA A 202 -13.59 9.19 -5.30
N VAL A 203 -12.30 9.43 -5.04
CA VAL A 203 -11.49 10.49 -5.68
C VAL A 203 -10.68 9.98 -6.88
N LEU A 204 -10.05 8.82 -6.75
CA LEU A 204 -9.08 8.29 -7.72
C LEU A 204 -9.68 7.29 -8.73
N GLY A 205 -10.88 6.77 -8.46
CA GLY A 205 -11.57 5.77 -9.27
C GLY A 205 -11.49 4.35 -8.68
N GLU A 206 -12.39 3.48 -9.14
CA GLU A 206 -12.52 2.08 -8.68
C GLU A 206 -11.28 1.22 -8.97
N ASP A 207 -10.47 1.62 -9.95
CA ASP A 207 -9.21 0.97 -10.30
C ASP A 207 -8.14 1.15 -9.21
N PHE A 208 -8.32 2.10 -8.29
CA PHE A 208 -7.39 2.29 -7.18
C PHE A 208 -7.43 1.09 -6.21
N ASP A 209 -6.28 0.51 -5.97
CA ASP A 209 -6.07 -0.48 -4.91
C ASP A 209 -4.65 -0.37 -4.33
N THR A 210 -4.47 -0.67 -3.05
CA THR A 210 -3.19 -0.52 -2.38
C THR A 210 -2.95 -1.68 -1.44
N SER A 211 -1.76 -2.29 -1.53
CA SER A 211 -1.34 -3.35 -0.62
C SER A 211 -0.62 -2.81 0.62
N CYS A 212 -0.59 -1.48 0.81
CA CYS A 212 0.24 -0.84 1.81
C CYS A 212 -0.58 -0.08 2.86
N TRP A 213 -0.26 -0.35 4.13
CA TRP A 213 -0.83 0.31 5.29
C TRP A 213 0.30 0.77 6.22
N ARG A 214 0.12 1.90 6.89
CA ARG A 214 0.93 2.25 8.06
C ARG A 214 0.01 2.51 9.23
N TYR A 215 0.27 1.85 10.34
CA TYR A 215 -0.48 2.08 11.58
C TYR A 215 -0.19 3.49 12.10
N PRO A 216 -1.21 4.30 12.47
CA PRO A 216 -1.01 5.54 13.19
C PRO A 216 -0.10 5.34 14.41
N GLY A 217 1.03 6.05 14.46
CA GLY A 217 2.06 5.93 15.49
C GLY A 217 3.04 4.75 15.32
N GLY A 218 2.93 3.96 14.25
CA GLY A 218 3.79 2.82 13.91
C GLY A 218 3.36 1.50 14.56
N HIS A 219 3.48 0.39 13.82
CA HIS A 219 3.21 -0.97 14.28
C HIS A 219 3.94 -1.27 15.60
N MET A 220 5.21 -0.87 15.68
CA MET A 220 6.10 -1.05 16.83
C MET A 220 5.61 -0.43 18.15
N SER A 221 4.63 0.48 18.11
CA SER A 221 4.17 1.26 19.27
C SER A 221 3.06 0.60 20.08
N TRP A 222 2.41 -0.42 19.51
CA TRP A 222 1.16 -0.99 20.00
C TRP A 222 1.31 -2.45 20.41
N LYS A 223 0.31 -2.97 21.13
CA LYS A 223 0.28 -4.36 21.60
C LYS A 223 -0.86 -5.11 20.92
N ASN A 224 -0.76 -6.43 20.85
CA ASN A 224 -1.81 -7.31 20.30
C ASN A 224 -2.18 -6.91 18.87
N ILE A 225 -1.16 -6.63 18.06
CA ILE A 225 -1.34 -6.09 16.70
C ILE A 225 -1.40 -7.20 15.66
N GLU A 226 -0.88 -8.38 15.98
CA GLU A 226 -0.81 -9.55 15.11
C GLU A 226 -2.18 -9.97 14.56
N PRO A 227 -3.29 -9.98 15.33
CA PRO A 227 -4.61 -10.28 14.75
C PRO A 227 -5.11 -9.22 13.75
N ALA A 228 -4.69 -7.96 13.90
CA ALA A 228 -4.99 -6.93 12.91
C ALA A 228 -4.11 -7.09 11.66
N ASP A 229 -2.85 -7.52 11.82
CA ASP A 229 -1.98 -7.85 10.70
C ASP A 229 -2.52 -9.03 9.88
N GLU A 230 -3.03 -10.07 10.54
CA GLU A 230 -3.69 -11.21 9.88
C GLU A 230 -4.94 -10.76 9.09
N ALA A 231 -5.74 -9.86 9.66
CA ALA A 231 -6.92 -9.31 9.00
C ALA A 231 -6.56 -8.43 7.79
N LEU A 232 -5.53 -7.60 7.88
CA LEU A 232 -5.00 -6.82 6.75
C LEU A 232 -4.44 -7.73 5.66
N ALA A 233 -3.68 -8.76 6.03
CA ALA A 233 -3.09 -9.70 5.07
C ALA A 233 -4.16 -10.51 4.30
N ALA A 234 -5.30 -10.80 4.92
CA ALA A 234 -6.45 -11.42 4.25
C ALA A 234 -7.05 -10.53 3.13
N GLU A 235 -6.84 -9.21 3.21
CA GLU A 235 -7.20 -8.20 2.20
C GLU A 235 -6.01 -7.84 1.29
N ASN A 236 -4.97 -8.69 1.25
CA ASN A 236 -3.72 -8.44 0.52
C ASN A 236 -3.03 -7.12 0.90
N CYS A 237 -3.11 -6.73 2.17
CA CYS A 237 -2.51 -5.52 2.70
C CYS A 237 -1.45 -5.84 3.77
N HIS A 238 -0.31 -5.17 3.67
CA HIS A 238 0.85 -5.32 4.54
C HIS A 238 1.16 -4.00 5.23
N TRP A 239 1.52 -4.08 6.51
CA TRP A 239 1.96 -2.90 7.25
C TRP A 239 3.42 -2.58 6.93
N VAL A 240 3.74 -1.29 6.83
CA VAL A 240 5.10 -0.79 6.65
C VAL A 240 5.39 0.33 7.64
N ASP A 241 6.34 0.10 8.54
CA ASP A 241 6.89 1.11 9.45
C ASP A 241 8.02 1.90 8.75
N TRP A 242 9.05 2.31 9.49
CA TRP A 242 10.20 3.05 8.98
C TRP A 242 11.48 2.61 9.71
N ASN A 243 12.64 2.87 9.11
CA ASN A 243 13.95 2.60 9.72
C ASN A 243 14.87 3.84 9.80
N CYS A 244 14.41 4.99 9.30
CA CYS A 244 14.92 6.32 9.59
C CYS A 244 13.77 7.34 9.62
N MET A 245 14.04 8.55 10.11
CA MET A 245 13.03 9.60 10.22
C MET A 245 13.66 10.99 10.16
N THR A 246 12.87 11.99 9.77
CA THR A 246 13.24 13.40 9.86
C THR A 246 13.25 13.90 11.31
N GLY A 247 12.47 13.28 12.19
CA GLY A 247 12.27 13.72 13.57
C GLY A 247 11.23 14.84 13.71
N ASP A 248 10.46 15.16 12.66
CA ASP A 248 9.44 16.22 12.65
C ASP A 248 8.22 15.95 13.57
N ALA A 249 8.07 14.72 14.08
CA ALA A 249 7.07 14.32 15.08
C ALA A 249 7.68 13.99 16.46
N GLU A 250 8.99 14.12 16.62
CA GLU A 250 9.64 13.87 17.92
C GLU A 250 9.17 14.87 18.98
N PRO A 251 9.24 14.51 20.28
CA PRO A 251 9.04 15.46 21.37
C PRO A 251 9.95 16.67 21.23
N GLU A 252 9.51 17.84 21.73
CA GLU A 252 10.21 19.11 21.54
C GLU A 252 11.70 19.09 21.92
N SER A 253 12.08 18.30 22.93
CA SER A 253 13.44 18.14 23.41
C SER A 253 14.37 17.38 22.45
N ARG A 254 13.82 16.62 21.50
CA ARG A 254 14.56 15.82 20.50
C ARG A 254 14.28 16.25 19.05
N ARG A 255 13.22 17.04 18.83
CA ARG A 255 12.83 17.55 17.51
C ARG A 255 13.93 18.46 16.93
N PRO A 256 14.34 18.28 15.66
CA PRO A 256 15.28 19.16 14.98
C PRO A 256 14.86 20.62 15.03
N LYS A 257 15.83 21.54 15.14
CA LYS A 257 15.61 22.99 15.16
C LYS A 257 16.08 23.68 13.88
N SER A 258 16.68 22.94 12.96
CA SER A 258 17.12 23.44 11.65
C SER A 258 16.98 22.38 10.57
N ALA A 259 16.89 22.81 9.31
CA ALA A 259 16.84 21.91 8.15
C ALA A 259 18.08 21.00 8.10
N ARG A 260 19.25 21.52 8.49
CA ARG A 260 20.49 20.75 8.60
C ARG A 260 20.41 19.62 9.62
N GLU A 261 19.90 19.89 10.81
CA GLU A 261 19.72 18.86 11.84
C GLU A 261 18.74 17.78 11.38
N MET A 262 17.62 18.20 10.80
CA MET A 262 16.60 17.30 10.26
C MET A 262 17.17 16.40 9.17
N LYS A 263 17.89 16.98 8.20
CA LYS A 263 18.57 16.24 7.15
C LYS A 263 19.54 15.22 7.73
N ASN A 264 20.38 15.61 8.71
CA ASN A 264 21.33 14.70 9.33
C ASN A 264 20.65 13.49 10.01
N MET A 265 19.46 13.68 10.59
CA MET A 265 18.67 12.56 11.13
C MET A 265 18.11 11.68 10.02
N ALA A 266 17.53 12.28 8.98
CA ALA A 266 16.91 11.55 7.88
C ALA A 266 17.91 10.67 7.13
N VAL A 267 19.14 11.17 6.89
CA VAL A 267 20.15 10.47 6.09
C VAL A 267 21.04 9.52 6.89
N SER A 268 20.75 9.25 8.17
CA SER A 268 21.56 8.33 9.00
C SER A 268 21.80 6.95 8.36
N PRO A 269 20.85 6.34 7.62
CA PRO A 269 21.06 5.05 6.95
C PRO A 269 22.22 5.02 5.96
N ILE A 270 22.57 6.17 5.36
CA ILE A 270 23.69 6.27 4.43
C ILE A 270 25.00 5.91 5.15
N PHE A 271 25.17 6.39 6.38
CA PHE A 271 26.36 6.16 7.20
C PHE A 271 26.33 4.80 7.91
N GLU A 272 25.16 4.18 8.00
CA GLU A 272 24.97 2.82 8.53
C GLU A 272 25.10 1.74 7.44
N GLU A 273 25.42 2.14 6.20
CA GLU A 273 25.56 1.26 5.03
C GLU A 273 24.34 0.35 4.78
N LYS A 274 23.15 0.85 5.06
CA LYS A 274 21.90 0.11 4.81
C LYS A 274 21.59 0.07 3.31
N ASN A 275 21.07 -1.06 2.80
CA ASN A 275 20.58 -1.15 1.42
C ASN A 275 19.12 -0.68 1.29
N VAL A 276 18.38 -0.59 2.40
CA VAL A 276 16.99 -0.11 2.42
C VAL A 276 16.85 1.03 3.41
N SER A 277 16.23 2.11 2.95
CA SER A 277 15.88 3.24 3.78
C SER A 277 14.39 3.57 3.60
N VAL A 278 13.58 3.38 4.62
CA VAL A 278 12.19 3.85 4.64
C VAL A 278 12.14 5.04 5.59
N MET A 279 12.06 6.24 5.02
CA MET A 279 12.14 7.50 5.76
C MET A 279 10.74 7.94 6.19
N LEU A 280 10.51 8.06 7.49
CA LEU A 280 9.32 8.73 8.02
C LEU A 280 9.50 10.25 8.01
N ALA A 281 8.55 10.92 7.38
CA ALA A 281 8.27 12.35 7.50
C ALA A 281 6.75 12.55 7.53
N HIS A 282 6.29 13.78 7.78
CA HIS A 282 4.87 14.12 7.73
C HIS A 282 4.64 15.27 6.76
N ASP A 283 3.58 15.18 5.98
CA ASP A 283 3.09 16.25 5.12
C ASP A 283 1.85 16.95 5.69
N SER A 284 1.49 16.70 6.95
CA SER A 284 0.52 17.52 7.70
C SER A 284 0.88 19.02 7.69
N GLU A 285 -0.12 19.90 7.78
CA GLU A 285 0.11 21.35 7.87
C GLU A 285 1.11 21.74 8.97
N GLY A 286 1.96 22.72 8.68
CA GLY A 286 2.93 23.28 9.63
C GLY A 286 4.25 22.51 9.72
N LYS A 287 4.50 21.56 8.82
CA LYS A 287 5.79 20.84 8.71
C LYS A 287 6.79 21.59 7.82
N ASP A 288 6.89 22.92 7.99
CA ASP A 288 7.73 23.80 7.15
C ASP A 288 9.21 23.38 7.15
N LEU A 289 9.69 22.84 8.28
CA LEU A 289 11.08 22.39 8.39
C LEU A 289 11.34 21.12 7.54
N THR A 290 10.34 20.25 7.41
CA THR A 290 10.37 19.09 6.49
C THR A 290 10.48 19.56 5.05
N VAL A 291 9.65 20.53 4.65
CA VAL A 291 9.72 21.16 3.33
C VAL A 291 11.11 21.75 3.07
N GLN A 292 11.67 22.49 4.03
CA GLN A 292 12.99 23.11 3.89
C GLN A 292 14.15 22.11 3.82
N ALA A 293 14.06 20.98 4.51
CA ALA A 293 15.14 19.97 4.55
C ALA A 293 15.11 19.01 3.36
N LEU A 294 13.93 18.80 2.75
CA LEU A 294 13.71 17.79 1.72
C LEU A 294 14.67 17.86 0.52
N PRO A 295 14.98 19.04 -0.07
CA PRO A 295 15.91 19.13 -1.20
C PRO A 295 17.31 18.59 -0.87
N GLU A 296 17.84 18.91 0.31
CA GLU A 296 19.14 18.42 0.76
C GLU A 296 19.10 16.92 1.10
N ILE A 297 18.00 16.42 1.68
CA ILE A 297 17.83 14.99 1.94
C ILE A 297 17.89 14.21 0.62
N ILE A 298 17.14 14.64 -0.40
CA ILE A 298 17.14 14.02 -1.73
C ILE A 298 18.55 14.05 -2.33
N ALA A 299 19.25 15.19 -2.25
CA ALA A 299 20.60 15.34 -2.77
C ALA A 299 21.61 14.37 -2.14
N GLU A 300 21.55 14.15 -0.82
CA GLU A 300 22.44 13.20 -0.13
C GLU A 300 22.17 11.74 -0.54
N TYR A 301 20.90 11.32 -0.62
CA TYR A 301 20.56 9.97 -1.08
C TYR A 301 20.97 9.74 -2.54
N LYS A 302 20.77 10.71 -3.44
CA LYS A 302 21.27 10.67 -4.82
C LYS A 302 22.80 10.52 -4.85
N LYS A 303 23.51 11.35 -4.09
CA LYS A 303 24.99 11.31 -3.99
C LYS A 303 25.50 9.97 -3.45
N ALA A 304 24.76 9.35 -2.54
CA ALA A 304 25.08 8.04 -1.98
C ALA A 304 24.70 6.85 -2.89
N GLY A 305 24.10 7.11 -4.06
CA GLY A 305 23.75 6.09 -5.05
C GLY A 305 22.49 5.29 -4.72
N TYR A 306 21.58 5.84 -3.91
CA TYR A 306 20.28 5.22 -3.68
C TYR A 306 19.33 5.48 -4.85
N LYS A 307 18.59 4.45 -5.26
CA LYS A 307 17.41 4.58 -6.11
C LYS A 307 16.22 5.03 -5.26
N PHE A 308 15.35 5.84 -5.82
CA PHE A 308 14.12 6.28 -5.16
C PHE A 308 12.98 5.39 -5.64
N GLY A 309 12.23 4.81 -4.70
CA GLY A 309 11.13 3.91 -4.99
C GLY A 309 9.83 4.34 -4.32
N VAL A 310 8.73 3.74 -4.79
CA VAL A 310 7.41 3.82 -4.14
C VAL A 310 7.00 2.45 -3.61
N ILE A 311 6.17 2.44 -2.58
CA ILE A 311 5.61 1.23 -1.98
C ILE A 311 4.22 1.00 -2.59
N ALA A 312 4.01 -0.17 -3.19
CA ALA A 312 2.82 -0.54 -3.96
C ALA A 312 2.21 -1.86 -3.47
#